data_AF-A0A510DXL8-F1
#
_entry.id   AF-A0A510DXL8-F1
#
_cell.length_a   1.000
_cell.length_b   1.000
_cell.length_c   1.000
_cell.angle_alpha   90.00
_cell.angle_beta   90.00
_cell.angle_gamma   90.00
#
_symmetry.space_group_name_H-M   'P 1'
#
loop_
_entity.id
_entity.type
_entity.pdbx_description
1 polymer ?
#
loop_
_entity_poly.entity_id
_entity_poly.type
_entity_poly.pdbx_seq_one_letter_code
_entity_poly.pdbx_strand_id
1 'polypeptide(L)'
;MRRFENREYIVYKDFLGVLEREVNSITKKSKGVLDYFKAVKGVSVAGMSLSFSRGKERTEFSDVLSSLNDWANENGRNVTVVIDEAQELMKLKGYDILPSIAYAFDNLRKVNFIITGS
;
A
#
# COMPACT_ATOMS: atom_id res chain seq x y z
N MET A 1 6.10 -11.09 -11.00
CA MET A 1 6.02 -10.35 -12.28
C MET A 1 6.48 -8.94 -12.01
N ARG A 2 7.66 -8.56 -12.51
CA ARG A 2 8.29 -7.25 -12.26
C ARG A 2 7.40 -6.14 -12.83
N ARG A 3 6.78 -5.33 -11.96
CA ARG A 3 5.68 -4.41 -12.35
C ARG A 3 6.17 -3.11 -13.01
N PHE A 4 7.41 -2.70 -12.75
CA PHE A 4 7.96 -1.41 -13.20
C PHE A 4 9.19 -1.54 -14.13
N GLU A 5 9.65 -2.76 -14.40
CA GLU A 5 10.89 -3.05 -15.14
C GLU A 5 10.96 -2.35 -16.51
N ASN A 6 9.86 -2.39 -17.28
CA ASN A 6 9.78 -1.81 -18.62
C ASN A 6 9.45 -0.31 -18.65
N ARG A 7 9.52 0.39 -17.51
CA ARG A 7 9.23 1.83 -17.40
C ARG A 7 10.52 2.61 -17.20
N GLU A 8 10.68 3.73 -17.91
CA GLU A 8 11.78 4.68 -17.70
C GLU A 8 11.57 5.49 -16.41
N TYR A 9 10.32 5.85 -16.11
CA TYR A 9 9.92 6.47 -14.85
C TYR A 9 8.53 5.98 -14.42
N ILE A 10 8.27 6.09 -13.12
CA ILE A 10 6.96 5.84 -12.53
C ILE A 10 6.56 7.06 -11.71
N VAL A 11 5.27 7.39 -11.68
CA VAL A 11 4.74 8.45 -10.79
C VAL A 11 3.94 7.83 -9.66
N TYR A 12 3.68 8.60 -8.60
CA TYR A 12 2.94 8.09 -7.45
C TYR A 12 1.55 7.53 -7.79
N LYS A 13 0.91 8.05 -8.85
CA LYS A 13 -0.33 7.48 -9.38
C LYS A 13 -0.16 6.02 -9.86
N ASP A 14 0.96 5.69 -10.48
CA ASP A 14 1.24 4.32 -10.94
C ASP A 14 1.47 3.40 -9.75
N PHE A 15 2.25 3.86 -8.77
CA PHE A 15 2.48 3.17 -7.50
C PHE A 15 1.15 2.89 -6.77
N LEU A 16 0.31 3.92 -6.58
CA LEU A 16 -1.01 3.76 -5.97
C LEU A 16 -1.91 2.79 -6.75
N GLY A 17 -1.82 2.77 -8.09
CA GLY A 17 -2.57 1.82 -8.90
C GLY A 17 -2.19 0.36 -8.64
N VAL A 18 -0.90 0.09 -8.42
CA VAL A 18 -0.43 -1.24 -8.01
C VAL A 18 -0.88 -1.55 -6.58
N LEU A 19 -0.71 -0.60 -5.66
CA LEU A 19 -1.11 -0.77 -4.27
C LEU A 19 -2.61 -1.05 -4.13
N GLU A 20 -3.47 -0.29 -4.82
CA GLU A 20 -4.93 -0.49 -4.85
C GLU A 20 -5.30 -1.91 -5.29
N ARG A 21 -4.62 -2.42 -6.34
CA ARG A 21 -4.85 -3.79 -6.83
C ARG A 21 -4.48 -4.84 -5.78
N GLU A 22 -3.32 -4.69 -5.15
CA GLU A 22 -2.84 -5.67 -4.15
C GLU A 22 -3.69 -5.61 -2.88
N VAL A 23 -4.12 -4.43 -2.42
CA VAL A 23 -5.06 -4.30 -1.30
C VAL A 23 -6.40 -4.94 -1.64
N ASN A 24 -6.95 -4.72 -2.85
CA ASN A 24 -8.18 -5.37 -3.29
C ASN A 24 -8.06 -6.91 -3.44
N SER A 25 -6.85 -7.44 -3.60
CA SER A 25 -6.60 -8.90 -3.56
C SER A 25 -6.74 -9.43 -2.13
N ILE A 26 -6.31 -8.64 -1.13
CA ILE A 26 -6.47 -8.98 0.29
C ILE A 26 -7.93 -8.88 0.71
N THR A 27 -8.67 -7.84 0.33
CA THR A 27 -10.09 -7.64 0.72
C THR A 27 -10.99 -8.79 0.26
N LYS A 28 -10.66 -9.44 -0.86
CA LYS A 28 -11.38 -10.62 -1.36
C LYS A 28 -11.16 -11.88 -0.52
N LYS A 29 -10.02 -11.98 0.16
CA LYS A 29 -9.61 -13.17 0.94
C LYS A 29 -9.87 -13.01 2.43
N SER A 30 -9.89 -11.76 2.90
CA SER A 30 -9.93 -11.40 4.31
C SER A 30 -11.16 -10.56 4.61
N LYS A 31 -12.06 -11.09 5.43
CA LYS A 31 -13.24 -10.37 5.91
C LYS A 31 -12.82 -9.18 6.80
N GLY A 32 -13.60 -8.11 6.76
CA GLY A 32 -13.44 -6.95 7.64
C GLY A 32 -12.36 -5.94 7.21
N VAL A 33 -11.44 -6.28 6.28
CA VAL A 33 -10.37 -5.35 5.85
C VAL A 33 -10.95 -4.01 5.37
N LEU A 34 -12.02 -4.06 4.57
CA LEU A 34 -12.65 -2.87 4.00
C LEU A 34 -13.14 -1.88 5.07
N ASP A 35 -13.52 -2.37 6.25
CA ASP A 35 -14.07 -1.51 7.30
C ASP A 35 -13.01 -0.53 7.84
N TYR A 36 -11.75 -0.96 7.89
CA TYR A 36 -10.62 -0.11 8.32
C TYR A 36 -10.26 0.95 7.28
N PHE A 37 -10.67 0.75 6.02
CA PHE A 37 -10.42 1.70 4.94
C PHE A 37 -11.52 2.76 4.79
N LYS A 38 -12.68 2.60 5.44
CA LYS A 38 -13.83 3.53 5.29
C LYS A 38 -13.54 4.95 5.78
N ALA A 39 -12.68 5.10 6.78
CA ALA A 39 -12.32 6.41 7.36
C ALA A 39 -11.04 7.00 6.76
N VAL A 40 -10.38 6.28 5.84
CA VAL A 40 -9.10 6.71 5.29
C VAL A 40 -9.31 7.79 4.25
N LYS A 41 -8.59 8.90 4.39
CA LYS A 41 -8.68 10.01 3.45
C LYS A 41 -8.33 9.55 2.03
N GLY A 42 -9.18 9.95 1.07
CA GLY A 42 -8.99 9.60 -0.33
C GLY A 42 -9.33 8.15 -0.67
N VAL A 43 -9.90 7.36 0.24
CA VAL A 43 -10.32 5.99 -0.04
C VAL A 43 -11.84 5.92 -0.18
N SER A 44 -12.31 5.29 -1.26
CA SER A 44 -13.71 5.03 -1.50
C SER A 44 -13.96 3.52 -1.49
N VAL A 45 -14.91 3.05 -0.68
CA VAL A 45 -15.30 1.64 -0.63
C VAL A 45 -16.60 1.45 -1.40
N ALA A 46 -16.60 0.54 -2.37
CA ALA A 46 -17.77 0.15 -3.16
C ALA A 46 -17.87 -1.37 -3.25
N GLY A 47 -18.93 -1.93 -2.66
CA GLY A 47 -19.15 -3.38 -2.59
C GLY A 47 -18.00 -4.09 -1.86
N MET A 48 -17.31 -4.99 -2.56
CA MET A 48 -16.17 -5.76 -2.03
C MET A 48 -14.80 -5.19 -2.42
N SER A 49 -14.78 -3.95 -2.92
CA SER A 49 -13.57 -3.30 -3.41
C SER A 49 -13.42 -1.89 -2.86
N LEU A 50 -12.18 -1.40 -2.90
CA LEU A 50 -11.86 -0.01 -2.64
C LEU A 50 -11.14 0.63 -3.83
N SER A 51 -11.19 1.96 -3.90
CA SER A 51 -10.40 2.76 -4.84
C SER A 51 -9.66 3.87 -4.10
N PHE A 52 -8.46 4.17 -4.57
CA PHE A 52 -7.59 5.21 -4.06
C PHE A 52 -7.66 6.45 -4.95
N SER A 53 -7.94 7.58 -4.33
CA SER A 53 -7.93 8.88 -4.97
C SER A 53 -6.51 9.27 -5.34
N ARG A 54 -6.37 9.79 -6.57
CA ARG A 54 -5.10 10.25 -7.16
C ARG A 54 -5.04 11.78 -7.28
N GLY A 55 -6.10 12.46 -6.86
CA GLY A 55 -6.28 13.91 -7.02
C GLY A 55 -5.87 14.70 -5.79
N LYS A 56 -6.61 15.77 -5.48
CA LYS A 56 -6.32 16.68 -4.36
C LYS A 56 -6.38 15.98 -2.99
N GLU A 57 -7.29 15.02 -2.84
CA GLU A 57 -7.39 14.16 -1.66
C GLU A 57 -6.72 12.83 -1.92
N ARG A 58 -5.44 12.87 -2.25
CA ARG A 58 -4.66 11.70 -2.60
C ARG A 58 -4.54 10.76 -1.40
N THR A 59 -4.69 9.46 -1.63
CA THR A 59 -4.40 8.46 -0.59
C THR A 59 -2.89 8.42 -0.32
N GLU A 60 -2.50 8.48 0.95
CA GLU A 60 -1.10 8.37 1.36
C GLU A 60 -0.73 6.91 1.67
N PHE A 61 0.48 6.51 1.29
CA PHE A 61 0.94 5.14 1.48
C PHE A 61 0.98 4.76 2.96
N SER A 62 1.43 5.67 3.83
CA SER A 62 1.41 5.52 5.28
C SER A 62 0.01 5.18 5.81
N ASP A 63 -1.04 5.84 5.31
CA ASP A 63 -2.41 5.62 5.80
C ASP A 63 -2.93 4.24 5.40
N VAL A 64 -2.55 3.76 4.22
CA VAL A 64 -2.85 2.39 3.78
C VAL A 64 -2.16 1.37 4.68
N LEU A 65 -0.88 1.60 5.02
CA LEU A 65 -0.13 0.73 5.92
C LEU A 65 -0.72 0.71 7.33
N SER A 66 -1.11 1.86 7.88
CA SER A 66 -1.76 1.95 9.19
C SER A 66 -3.08 1.20 9.21
N SER A 67 -3.91 1.36 8.17
CA SER A 67 -5.20 0.66 8.08
C SER A 67 -5.03 -0.87 8.03
N LEU A 68 -4.01 -1.34 7.31
CA LEU A 68 -3.65 -2.76 7.27
C LEU A 68 -3.09 -3.25 8.61
N ASN A 69 -2.30 -2.43 9.29
CA ASN A 69 -1.78 -2.73 10.62
C ASN A 69 -2.91 -2.91 11.63
N ASP A 70 -3.88 -2.01 11.64
CA ASP A 70 -4.98 -2.01 12.61
C ASP A 70 -5.89 -3.22 12.38
N TRP A 71 -6.24 -3.48 11.11
CA TRP A 71 -6.94 -4.71 10.74
C TRP A 71 -6.18 -5.96 11.19
N ALA A 72 -4.88 -6.03 10.91
CA ALA A 72 -4.07 -7.18 11.26
C ALA A 72 -3.98 -7.36 12.79
N ASN A 73 -3.86 -6.27 13.53
CA ASN A 73 -3.75 -6.27 14.98
C ASN A 73 -5.01 -6.83 15.64
N GLU A 74 -6.19 -6.34 15.24
CA GLU A 74 -7.47 -6.80 15.81
C GLU A 74 -7.80 -8.25 15.42
N ASN A 75 -7.29 -8.72 14.28
CA ASN A 75 -7.53 -10.07 13.79
C ASN A 75 -6.44 -11.08 14.19
N GLY A 76 -5.46 -10.69 15.01
CA GLY A 76 -4.35 -11.57 15.41
C GLY A 76 -3.48 -12.03 14.23
N ARG A 77 -3.37 -11.21 13.18
CA ARG A 77 -2.64 -11.49 11.94
C ARG A 77 -1.42 -10.59 11.79
N ASN A 78 -0.60 -10.90 10.79
CA ASN A 78 0.45 -10.03 10.28
C ASN A 78 0.19 -9.75 8.80
N VAL A 79 0.60 -8.56 8.35
CA VAL A 79 0.63 -8.16 6.95
C VAL A 79 2.08 -8.10 6.52
N THR A 80 2.40 -8.78 5.42
CA THR A 80 3.74 -8.73 4.81
C THR A 80 3.66 -7.95 3.51
N VAL A 81 4.37 -6.83 3.44
CA VAL A 81 4.55 -6.03 2.23
C VAL A 81 5.81 -6.53 1.54
N VAL A 82 5.64 -7.14 0.37
CA VAL A 82 6.77 -7.65 -0.43
C VAL A 82 7.07 -6.64 -1.54
N ILE A 83 8.28 -6.10 -1.53
CA ILE A 83 8.82 -5.22 -2.56
C ILE A 83 9.91 -5.98 -3.29
N ASP A 84 9.53 -6.53 -4.44
CA ASP A 84 10.43 -7.21 -5.37
C ASP A 84 11.10 -6.20 -6.32
N GLU A 85 12.41 -6.35 -6.55
CA GLU A 85 13.24 -5.39 -7.29
C GLU A 85 13.09 -3.93 -6.79
N ALA A 86 13.34 -3.71 -5.50
CA ALA A 86 13.12 -2.43 -4.84
C ALA A 86 13.91 -1.26 -5.45
N GLN A 87 15.02 -1.53 -6.15
CA GLN A 87 15.75 -0.53 -6.92
C GLN A 87 14.89 0.10 -8.04
N GLU A 88 13.86 -0.60 -8.53
CA GLU A 88 12.90 -0.05 -9.48
C GLU A 88 12.12 1.15 -8.91
N LEU A 89 12.01 1.25 -7.58
CA LEU A 89 11.37 2.39 -6.93
C LEU A 89 12.19 3.68 -7.05
N MET A 90 13.49 3.62 -7.41
CA MET A 90 14.28 4.81 -7.75
C MET A 90 13.75 5.56 -8.98
N LYS A 91 12.94 4.86 -9.80
CA LYS A 91 12.23 5.43 -10.94
C LYS A 91 11.03 6.28 -10.50
N LEU A 92 10.63 6.24 -9.22
CA LEU A 92 9.52 7.01 -8.68
C LEU A 92 9.87 8.50 -8.61
N LYS A 93 9.20 9.29 -9.45
CA LYS A 93 9.39 10.74 -9.49
C LYS A 93 8.24 11.47 -8.82
N GLY A 94 8.57 12.55 -8.11
CA GLY A 94 7.60 13.44 -7.47
C GLY A 94 6.96 12.87 -6.19
N TYR A 95 7.45 11.74 -5.68
CA TYR A 95 7.07 11.20 -4.38
C TYR A 95 8.17 10.29 -3.83
N ASP A 96 8.44 10.42 -2.54
CA ASP A 96 9.34 9.54 -1.81
C ASP A 96 8.52 8.65 -0.87
N ILE A 97 8.62 7.33 -1.06
CA ILE A 97 7.92 6.36 -0.21
C ILE A 97 8.71 6.02 1.05
N LEU A 98 10.01 6.37 1.12
CA LEU A 98 10.87 6.04 2.25
C LEU A 98 10.35 6.58 3.59
N PRO A 99 9.81 7.82 3.68
CA PRO A 99 9.19 8.31 4.91
C PRO A 99 8.02 7.43 5.38
N SER A 100 7.20 6.93 4.44
CA SER A 100 6.10 6.01 4.78
C SER A 100 6.61 4.67 5.31
N ILE A 101 7.69 4.15 4.73
CA ILE A 101 8.34 2.90 5.18
C ILE A 101 8.99 3.09 6.56
N ALA A 102 9.69 4.20 6.78
CA ALA A 102 10.29 4.53 8.07
C ALA A 102 9.23 4.65 9.17
N TYR A 103 8.15 5.39 8.90
CA TYR A 103 7.00 5.45 9.80
C TYR A 103 6.45 4.05 10.13
N ALA A 104 6.32 3.20 9.12
CA ALA A 104 5.83 1.84 9.31
C ALA A 104 6.77 0.99 10.16
N PHE A 105 8.08 1.09 9.93
CA PHE A 105 9.09 0.39 10.70
C PHE A 105 9.05 0.76 12.19
N ASP A 106 8.88 2.05 12.49
CA ASP A 106 8.88 2.56 13.87
C ASP A 106 7.56 2.27 14.60
N ASN A 107 6.43 2.32 13.90
CA ASN A 107 5.09 2.40 14.52
C ASN A 107 4.19 1.18 14.26
N LEU A 108 4.33 0.48 13.14
CA LEU A 108 3.35 -0.51 12.67
C LEU A 108 3.80 -1.94 12.96
N ARG A 109 3.53 -2.40 14.19
CA ARG A 109 3.99 -3.70 14.71
C ARG A 109 3.48 -4.93 13.95
N LYS A 110 2.41 -4.80 13.15
CA LYS A 110 1.83 -5.91 12.38
C LYS A 110 2.16 -5.86 10.89
N VAL A 111 2.89 -4.84 10.45
CA VAL A 111 3.34 -4.70 9.05
C VAL A 111 4.83 -5.04 8.98
N ASN A 112 5.15 -6.05 8.19
CA ASN A 112 6.53 -6.49 7.97
C ASN A 112 6.90 -6.29 6.50
N PHE A 113 8.15 -5.91 6.23
CA PHE A 113 8.63 -5.73 4.88
C PHE A 113 9.58 -6.85 4.48
N ILE A 114 9.41 -7.35 3.26
CA ILE A 114 10.41 -8.16 2.56
C ILE A 114 10.83 -7.36 1.35
N ILE A 115 12.09 -6.96 1.31
CA ILE A 115 12.66 -6.13 0.25
C ILE A 115 13.74 -6.95 -0.43
N THR A 116 13.67 -7.04 -1.76
CA THR A 116 14.67 -7.74 -2.58
C THR A 116 15.16 -6.81 -3.69
N GLY A 117 16.33 -7.10 -4.25
CA GLY A 117 16.89 -6.39 -5.38
C GLY A 117 18.05 -7.19 -5.97
N SER A 118 18.25 -7.06 -7.27
CA SER A 118 19.32 -7.72 -8.04
C SER A 118 20.42 -6.75 -8.49
#